data_AF-A0A952U5P0-F1
#
_entry.id   AF-A0A952U5P0-F1
#
_cell.length_a   1.000
_cell.length_b   1.000
_cell.length_c   1.000
_cell.angle_alpha   90.00
_cell.angle_beta   90.00
_cell.angle_gamma   90.00
#
_symmetry.space_group_name_H-M   'P 1'
#
loop_
_entity.id
_entity.type
_entity.pdbx_description
1 polymer ?
#
loop_
_entity_poly.entity_id
_entity_poly.type
_entity_poly.pdbx_seq_one_letter_code
_entity_poly.pdbx_strand_id
1 'polypeptide(L)'
;MIEFDKRHQLTTPSGIISDAGIVAIAQLIDAENPLTSEAWKALNPTYTANYIPRLPADWTWEWIVKKGVYAGTLPKRVARYFFKTYGLKSPPAFLERLGNIARQHTSEGETFTFDFTQALTWNAGDFGDAGSCYWGGHAGAREMLMDDGAFAIRFYKADGKGFARAWVVDRMKSHNFYVLFNGYGLSSTPTLTAARVLSLHLGLTYKRVSLSNYGRTSATLYINSDLGYLIGAIEHLDRYSNFDLEIGEPDGYLCEHCGREINEDEGYTTPDGDMYCENCYDDYYRTCDECGEVYYYENVTYIESVDRDVCEECRDEHYSSCDRCEQDYPNDALIEVEDGDNVRYYCQHCKNELDAEQQPTQPE
;
A
#
# COMPACT_ATOMS: atom_id res chain seq x y z
N MET A 1 -8.34 3.82 -28.88
CA MET A 1 -9.23 4.60 -28.00
C MET A 1 -10.10 3.60 -27.27
N ILE A 2 -10.31 3.77 -25.97
CA ILE A 2 -11.11 2.84 -25.17
C ILE A 2 -12.59 3.14 -25.44
N GLU A 3 -13.34 2.13 -25.85
CA GLU A 3 -14.79 2.18 -26.03
C GLU A 3 -15.44 1.30 -24.95
N PHE A 4 -16.16 1.93 -24.03
CA PHE A 4 -16.80 1.22 -22.92
C PHE A 4 -17.99 0.37 -23.39
N ASP A 5 -18.18 -0.76 -22.73
CA ASP A 5 -19.26 -1.74 -22.89
C ASP A 5 -19.41 -2.30 -24.32
N LYS A 6 -18.32 -2.24 -25.10
CA LYS A 6 -18.22 -2.84 -26.43
C LYS A 6 -17.27 -4.04 -26.41
N ARG A 7 -17.69 -5.12 -27.07
CA ARG A 7 -16.85 -6.32 -27.23
C ARG A 7 -15.80 -6.15 -28.30
N HIS A 8 -14.58 -6.53 -27.92
CA HIS A 8 -13.41 -6.59 -28.78
C HIS A 8 -12.91 -8.04 -28.85
N GLN A 9 -12.27 -8.37 -29.97
CA GLN A 9 -11.50 -9.59 -30.12
C GLN A 9 -10.07 -9.23 -30.50
N LEU A 10 -9.10 -9.88 -29.87
CA LEU A 10 -7.69 -9.69 -30.16
C LEU A 10 -6.94 -11.01 -30.03
N THR A 11 -6.14 -11.32 -31.04
CA THR A 11 -5.21 -12.45 -31.01
C THR A 11 -3.83 -11.94 -30.61
N THR A 12 -3.30 -12.46 -29.50
CA THR A 12 -1.93 -12.14 -29.08
C THR A 12 -0.92 -12.78 -30.05
N PRO A 13 0.23 -12.12 -30.29
CA PRO A 13 1.28 -12.72 -31.10
C PRO A 13 1.73 -14.05 -30.50
N SER A 14 1.79 -15.08 -31.34
CA SER A 14 2.47 -16.32 -30.97
C SER A 14 3.97 -16.04 -30.81
N GLY A 15 4.62 -16.79 -29.93
CA GLY A 15 6.05 -16.61 -29.69
C GLY A 15 6.39 -15.76 -28.46
N ILE A 16 5.44 -15.19 -27.71
CA ILE A 16 5.79 -14.38 -26.53
C ILE A 16 6.12 -15.29 -25.34
N ILE A 17 7.22 -14.98 -24.62
CA ILE A 17 7.68 -15.70 -23.44
C ILE A 17 6.98 -15.16 -22.18
N SER A 18 6.46 -16.04 -21.32
CA SER A 18 5.82 -15.68 -20.04
C SER A 18 6.80 -15.13 -18.99
N ASP A 19 6.34 -14.37 -17.98
CA ASP A 19 7.21 -13.85 -16.91
C ASP A 19 7.90 -14.95 -16.12
N ALA A 20 7.23 -16.09 -15.88
CA ALA A 20 7.87 -17.26 -15.28
C ALA A 20 9.05 -17.76 -16.13
N GLY A 21 8.90 -17.74 -17.47
CA GLY A 21 9.99 -18.02 -18.39
C GLY A 21 11.10 -16.96 -18.35
N ILE A 22 10.74 -15.69 -18.28
CA ILE A 22 11.70 -14.57 -18.16
C ILE A 22 12.52 -14.70 -16.88
N VAL A 23 11.86 -14.95 -15.74
CA VAL A 23 12.49 -15.17 -14.44
C VAL A 23 13.38 -16.40 -14.49
N ALA A 24 12.90 -17.52 -15.03
CA ALA A 24 13.72 -18.74 -15.16
C ALA A 24 14.95 -18.52 -16.06
N ILE A 25 14.83 -17.73 -17.13
CA ILE A 25 15.96 -17.37 -18.00
C ILE A 25 16.93 -16.44 -17.26
N ALA A 26 16.43 -15.44 -16.53
CA ALA A 26 17.25 -14.55 -15.73
C ALA A 26 18.03 -15.32 -14.64
N GLN A 27 17.36 -16.23 -13.94
CA GLN A 27 17.97 -17.14 -12.96
C GLN A 27 19.01 -18.06 -13.60
N LEU A 28 18.74 -18.58 -14.81
CA LEU A 28 19.72 -19.36 -15.56
C LEU A 28 20.97 -18.52 -15.87
N ILE A 29 20.80 -17.26 -16.29
CA ILE A 29 21.94 -16.36 -16.58
C ILE A 29 22.72 -16.05 -15.30
N ASP A 30 22.04 -15.70 -14.22
CA ASP A 30 22.64 -15.34 -12.93
C ASP A 30 23.37 -16.54 -12.27
N ALA A 31 22.95 -17.78 -12.55
CA ALA A 31 23.57 -18.99 -12.03
C ALA A 31 24.88 -19.37 -12.76
N GLU A 32 25.16 -18.80 -13.93
CA GLU A 32 26.39 -19.09 -14.66
C GLU A 32 27.58 -18.30 -14.10
N ASN A 33 28.66 -19.02 -13.80
CA ASN A 33 29.91 -18.43 -13.35
C ASN A 33 31.04 -18.74 -14.36
N PRO A 34 31.47 -17.76 -15.16
CA PRO A 34 32.53 -17.95 -16.16
C PRO A 34 33.89 -18.37 -15.59
N LEU A 35 34.17 -18.10 -14.30
CA LEU A 35 35.44 -18.47 -13.66
C LEU A 35 35.45 -19.88 -13.06
N THR A 36 34.30 -20.53 -12.91
CA THR A 36 34.24 -21.92 -12.43
C THR A 36 33.74 -22.87 -13.50
N SER A 37 33.06 -22.37 -14.53
CA SER A 37 32.62 -23.18 -15.66
C SER A 37 33.72 -23.37 -16.70
N GLU A 38 34.20 -24.61 -16.84
CA GLU A 38 35.21 -25.00 -17.85
C GLU A 38 34.76 -24.64 -19.27
N ALA A 39 33.47 -24.79 -19.59
CA ALA A 39 32.93 -24.47 -20.90
C ALA A 39 33.00 -22.96 -21.22
N TRP A 40 32.75 -22.10 -20.22
CA TRP A 40 32.87 -20.66 -20.38
C TRP A 40 34.33 -20.22 -20.50
N LYS A 41 35.22 -20.74 -19.64
CA LYS A 41 36.67 -20.45 -19.70
C LYS A 41 37.28 -20.81 -21.04
N ALA A 42 36.97 -22.00 -21.56
CA ALA A 42 37.51 -22.48 -22.82
C ALA A 42 37.15 -21.54 -23.99
N LEU A 43 35.96 -20.93 -23.95
CA LEU A 43 35.50 -20.00 -24.97
C LEU A 43 35.94 -18.55 -24.75
N ASN A 44 36.24 -18.17 -23.50
CA ASN A 44 36.48 -16.79 -23.08
C ASN A 44 37.69 -16.70 -22.11
N PRO A 45 38.90 -17.11 -22.52
CA PRO A 45 40.04 -17.27 -21.62
C PRO A 45 40.54 -15.96 -20.99
N THR A 46 40.21 -14.82 -21.58
CA THR A 46 40.59 -13.48 -21.09
C THR A 46 39.50 -12.83 -20.25
N TYR A 47 38.35 -13.48 -20.05
CA TYR A 47 37.25 -12.93 -19.27
C TYR A 47 37.46 -13.22 -17.78
N THR A 48 37.44 -12.17 -16.96
CA THR A 48 37.86 -12.24 -15.55
C THR A 48 36.72 -12.04 -14.55
N ALA A 49 35.51 -11.71 -15.00
CA ALA A 49 34.36 -11.57 -14.11
C ALA A 49 33.75 -12.93 -13.77
N ASN A 50 33.26 -13.07 -12.54
CA ASN A 50 32.60 -14.28 -12.03
C ASN A 50 31.09 -14.35 -12.35
N TYR A 51 30.58 -13.41 -13.15
CA TYR A 51 29.19 -13.33 -13.57
C TYR A 51 29.09 -13.09 -15.07
N ILE A 52 27.93 -13.39 -15.66
CA ILE A 52 27.57 -12.99 -17.02
C ILE A 52 26.72 -11.72 -16.94
N PRO A 53 26.93 -10.72 -17.82
CA PRO A 53 26.09 -9.53 -17.85
C PRO A 53 24.62 -9.88 -18.07
N ARG A 54 23.73 -9.20 -17.35
CA ARG A 54 22.28 -9.35 -17.54
C ARG A 54 21.83 -8.81 -18.90
N LEU A 55 20.68 -9.29 -19.35
CA LEU A 55 20.01 -8.72 -20.51
C LEU A 55 19.46 -7.33 -20.17
N PRO A 56 19.37 -6.41 -21.16
CA PRO A 56 18.78 -5.09 -20.97
C PRO A 56 17.33 -5.16 -20.44
N ALA A 57 16.92 -4.15 -19.69
CA ALA A 57 15.55 -4.08 -19.15
C ALA A 57 14.47 -4.05 -20.25
N ASP A 58 14.81 -3.48 -21.41
CA ASP A 58 13.97 -3.37 -22.61
C ASP A 58 14.11 -4.57 -23.57
N TRP A 59 14.72 -5.68 -23.13
CA TRP A 59 14.92 -6.85 -23.99
C TRP A 59 13.59 -7.43 -24.50
N THR A 60 13.49 -7.65 -25.81
CA THR A 60 12.26 -8.18 -26.43
C THR A 60 12.05 -9.66 -26.11
N TRP A 61 11.11 -10.00 -25.22
CA TRP A 61 10.88 -11.38 -24.78
C TRP A 61 9.98 -12.20 -25.73
N GLU A 62 10.46 -12.34 -26.97
CA GLU A 62 9.85 -13.17 -28.02
C GLU A 62 10.79 -14.31 -28.42
N TRP A 63 10.21 -15.50 -28.63
CA TRP A 63 10.86 -16.69 -29.14
C TRP A 63 11.58 -16.42 -30.45
N ILE A 64 10.96 -15.72 -31.40
CA ILE A 64 11.54 -15.34 -32.69
C ILE A 64 11.25 -13.87 -32.98
N VAL A 65 12.30 -13.07 -33.14
CA VAL A 65 12.22 -11.71 -33.69
C VAL A 65 12.69 -11.70 -35.14
N LYS A 66 11.84 -11.23 -36.06
CA LYS A 66 12.11 -11.31 -37.51
C LYS A 66 13.05 -10.22 -38.03
N LYS A 67 13.10 -9.04 -37.39
CA LYS A 67 13.85 -7.86 -37.84
C LYS A 67 14.53 -7.14 -36.67
N GLY A 68 15.61 -6.42 -36.92
CA GLY A 68 16.37 -5.67 -35.92
C GLY A 68 17.78 -6.20 -35.67
N VAL A 69 18.56 -5.47 -34.86
CA VAL A 69 19.97 -5.77 -34.54
C VAL A 69 20.13 -7.19 -33.98
N TYR A 70 19.20 -7.57 -33.11
CA TYR A 70 19.09 -8.89 -32.51
C TYR A 70 17.88 -9.66 -33.08
N ALA A 71 17.89 -9.94 -34.40
CA ALA A 71 16.93 -10.85 -35.03
C ALA A 71 17.34 -12.33 -34.91
N GLY A 72 16.34 -13.22 -34.81
CA GLY A 72 16.50 -14.68 -34.71
C GLY A 72 15.75 -15.27 -33.51
N THR A 73 16.04 -16.54 -33.20
CA THR A 73 15.50 -17.19 -32.00
C THR A 73 16.10 -16.59 -30.73
N LEU A 74 15.40 -16.64 -29.59
CA LEU A 74 15.91 -16.08 -28.33
C LEU A 74 17.36 -16.53 -28.00
N PRO A 75 17.75 -17.82 -28.08
CA PRO A 75 19.13 -18.20 -27.81
C PRO A 75 20.15 -17.55 -28.75
N LYS A 76 19.82 -17.45 -30.05
CA LYS A 76 20.70 -16.79 -31.02
C LYS A 76 20.85 -15.31 -30.72
N ARG A 77 19.78 -14.67 -30.28
CA ARG A 77 19.76 -13.25 -29.92
C ARG A 77 20.59 -12.98 -28.68
N VAL A 78 20.42 -13.77 -27.63
CA VAL A 78 21.20 -13.67 -26.38
C VAL A 78 22.69 -13.88 -26.66
N ALA A 79 23.05 -14.94 -27.41
CA ALA A 79 24.43 -15.20 -27.81
C ALA A 79 25.03 -14.01 -28.59
N ARG A 80 24.25 -13.44 -29.52
CA ARG A 80 24.68 -12.28 -30.32
C ARG A 80 24.85 -11.03 -29.45
N TYR A 81 23.98 -10.80 -28.48
CA TYR A 81 24.11 -9.69 -27.53
C TYR A 81 25.39 -9.81 -26.71
N PHE A 82 25.62 -10.97 -26.08
CA PHE A 82 26.85 -11.21 -25.31
C PHE A 82 28.11 -11.04 -26.15
N PHE A 83 28.12 -11.54 -27.38
CA PHE A 83 29.27 -11.38 -28.26
C PHE A 83 29.49 -9.94 -28.71
N LYS A 84 28.44 -9.25 -29.19
CA LYS A 84 28.57 -7.89 -29.72
C LYS A 84 28.84 -6.84 -28.64
N THR A 85 28.26 -7.00 -27.47
CA THR A 85 28.33 -6.00 -26.39
C THR A 85 29.54 -6.24 -25.47
N TYR A 86 29.90 -7.51 -25.23
CA TYR A 86 30.93 -7.87 -24.24
C TYR A 86 32.06 -8.77 -24.80
N GLY A 87 32.03 -9.12 -26.09
CA GLY A 87 33.00 -10.06 -26.66
C GLY A 87 32.84 -11.51 -26.19
N LEU A 88 31.74 -11.83 -25.49
CA LEU A 88 31.53 -13.12 -24.84
C LEU A 88 30.91 -14.15 -25.78
N LYS A 89 31.56 -15.31 -25.91
CA LYS A 89 31.07 -16.49 -26.64
C LYS A 89 30.33 -17.43 -25.70
N SER A 90 29.05 -17.66 -25.98
CA SER A 90 28.20 -18.52 -25.17
C SER A 90 28.41 -20.02 -25.44
N PRO A 91 28.55 -20.88 -24.41
CA PRO A 91 28.61 -22.33 -24.57
C PRO A 91 27.34 -22.91 -25.20
N PRO A 92 27.46 -23.95 -26.05
CA PRO A 92 26.29 -24.61 -26.65
C PRO A 92 25.29 -25.13 -25.61
N ALA A 93 25.75 -25.77 -24.53
CA ALA A 93 24.89 -26.31 -23.47
C ALA A 93 24.11 -25.23 -22.70
N PHE A 94 24.66 -24.02 -22.58
CA PHE A 94 23.95 -22.87 -22.02
C PHE A 94 22.82 -22.41 -22.97
N LEU A 95 23.12 -22.27 -24.26
CA LEU A 95 22.13 -21.86 -25.26
C LEU A 95 21.00 -22.87 -25.43
N GLU A 96 21.30 -24.16 -25.29
CA GLU A 96 20.31 -25.23 -25.31
C GLU A 96 19.35 -25.14 -24.13
N ARG A 97 19.86 -25.04 -22.89
CA ARG A 97 19.03 -24.86 -21.69
C ARG A 97 18.16 -23.61 -21.79
N LEU A 98 18.74 -22.49 -22.21
CA LEU A 98 18.01 -21.24 -22.43
C LEU A 98 16.89 -21.41 -23.48
N GLY A 99 17.17 -22.11 -24.58
CA GLY A 99 16.20 -22.39 -25.62
C GLY A 99 15.04 -23.28 -25.13
N ASN A 100 15.35 -24.29 -24.31
CA ASN A 100 14.34 -25.20 -23.75
C ASN A 100 13.40 -24.46 -22.79
N ILE A 101 13.94 -23.66 -21.87
CA ILE A 101 13.14 -22.81 -20.98
C ILE A 101 12.27 -21.86 -21.81
N ALA A 102 12.88 -21.12 -22.73
CA ALA A 102 12.13 -20.17 -23.56
C ALA A 102 10.98 -20.84 -24.31
N ARG A 103 11.22 -22.00 -24.94
CA ARG A 103 10.20 -22.74 -25.69
C ARG A 103 9.08 -23.28 -24.80
N GLN A 104 9.40 -23.82 -23.63
CA GLN A 104 8.39 -24.29 -22.66
C GLN A 104 7.48 -23.16 -22.17
N HIS A 105 8.00 -21.93 -22.17
CA HIS A 105 7.30 -20.75 -21.69
C HIS A 105 6.79 -19.82 -22.79
N THR A 106 6.82 -20.28 -24.06
CA THR A 106 6.36 -19.52 -25.22
C THR A 106 4.88 -19.80 -25.51
N SER A 107 4.08 -18.75 -25.65
CA SER A 107 2.67 -18.84 -26.01
C SER A 107 2.46 -19.18 -27.50
N GLU A 108 1.41 -19.95 -27.82
CA GLU A 108 1.03 -20.31 -29.19
C GLU A 108 0.18 -19.23 -29.90
N GLY A 109 -0.03 -18.07 -29.25
CA GLY A 109 -0.96 -17.04 -29.70
C GLY A 109 -2.39 -17.40 -29.29
N GLU A 110 -3.00 -16.53 -28.49
CA GLU A 110 -4.31 -16.78 -27.89
C GLU A 110 -5.27 -15.67 -28.29
N THR A 111 -6.50 -16.04 -28.65
CA THR A 111 -7.54 -15.06 -28.99
C THR A 111 -8.39 -14.78 -27.77
N PHE A 112 -8.43 -13.51 -27.37
CA PHE A 112 -9.22 -13.02 -26.25
C PHE A 112 -10.45 -12.29 -26.76
N THR A 113 -11.60 -12.56 -26.14
CA THR A 113 -12.80 -11.70 -26.23
C THR A 113 -12.89 -10.89 -24.95
N PHE A 114 -12.96 -9.57 -25.04
CA PHE A 114 -12.96 -8.68 -23.87
C PHE A 114 -13.78 -7.41 -24.09
N ASP A 115 -14.12 -6.71 -23.01
CA ASP A 115 -14.66 -5.35 -23.02
C ASP A 115 -14.05 -4.50 -21.90
N PHE A 116 -14.42 -3.22 -21.88
CA PHE A 116 -14.11 -2.28 -20.81
C PHE A 116 -15.39 -1.83 -20.12
N THR A 117 -15.39 -1.65 -18.81
CA THR A 117 -16.55 -1.13 -18.10
C THR A 117 -16.16 -0.28 -16.90
N GLN A 118 -16.91 0.79 -16.66
CA GLN A 118 -16.84 1.57 -15.42
C GLN A 118 -17.84 1.08 -14.38
N ALA A 119 -18.81 0.23 -14.76
CA ALA A 119 -19.80 -0.32 -13.84
C ALA A 119 -19.20 -1.51 -13.08
N LEU A 120 -18.60 -1.25 -11.92
CA LEU A 120 -17.91 -2.26 -11.09
C LEU A 120 -18.85 -3.04 -10.16
N THR A 121 -20.10 -3.28 -10.62
CA THR A 121 -21.24 -3.72 -9.80
C THR A 121 -21.63 -5.20 -9.99
N TRP A 122 -20.80 -6.03 -10.62
CA TRP A 122 -21.07 -7.46 -10.81
C TRP A 122 -20.86 -8.29 -9.53
N ASN A 123 -21.22 -9.58 -9.56
CA ASN A 123 -21.09 -10.48 -8.42
C ASN A 123 -19.71 -11.18 -8.41
N ALA A 124 -19.21 -11.48 -7.22
CA ALA A 124 -17.95 -12.20 -7.05
C ALA A 124 -17.93 -13.50 -7.87
N GLY A 125 -16.89 -13.68 -8.68
CA GLY A 125 -16.70 -14.86 -9.52
C GLY A 125 -17.25 -14.74 -10.94
N ASP A 126 -18.05 -13.72 -11.24
CA ASP A 126 -18.53 -13.45 -12.62
C ASP A 126 -17.36 -13.25 -13.60
N PHE A 127 -16.21 -12.81 -13.09
CA PHE A 127 -15.01 -12.54 -13.88
C PHE A 127 -13.74 -13.16 -13.28
N GLY A 128 -13.87 -14.38 -12.73
CA GLY A 128 -12.72 -15.15 -12.23
C GLY A 128 -12.09 -14.60 -10.95
N ASP A 129 -12.82 -13.72 -10.27
CA ASP A 129 -12.43 -12.93 -9.10
C ASP A 129 -13.10 -13.43 -7.81
N ALA A 130 -13.56 -14.68 -7.78
CA ALA A 130 -14.20 -15.28 -6.60
C ALA A 130 -13.31 -15.25 -5.33
N GLY A 131 -11.99 -15.24 -5.50
CA GLY A 131 -11.02 -15.09 -4.41
C GLY A 131 -10.55 -13.65 -4.16
N SER A 132 -11.18 -12.65 -4.79
CA SER A 132 -10.81 -11.24 -4.62
C SER A 132 -11.47 -10.63 -3.40
N CYS A 133 -10.69 -9.92 -2.59
CA CYS A 133 -11.19 -9.22 -1.40
C CYS A 133 -12.11 -8.02 -1.72
N TYR A 134 -12.15 -7.56 -2.98
CA TYR A 134 -12.96 -6.44 -3.47
C TYR A 134 -14.48 -6.69 -3.43
N TRP A 135 -14.91 -7.94 -3.26
CA TRP A 135 -16.32 -8.32 -3.03
C TRP A 135 -16.59 -8.78 -1.59
N GLY A 136 -15.58 -8.71 -0.72
CA GLY A 136 -15.66 -9.06 0.70
C GLY A 136 -15.20 -7.88 1.56
N GLY A 137 -14.15 -8.08 2.35
CA GLY A 137 -13.66 -7.11 3.32
C GLY A 137 -13.16 -5.77 2.76
N HIS A 138 -12.99 -5.63 1.44
CA HIS A 138 -12.58 -4.38 0.77
C HIS A 138 -13.63 -3.91 -0.24
N ALA A 139 -14.93 -4.03 0.08
CA ALA A 139 -16.00 -3.60 -0.82
C ALA A 139 -15.91 -2.10 -1.20
N GLY A 140 -15.51 -1.23 -0.26
CA GLY A 140 -15.31 0.21 -0.49
C GLY A 140 -14.24 0.53 -1.54
N ALA A 141 -13.30 -0.39 -1.80
CA ALA A 141 -12.29 -0.22 -2.84
C ALA A 141 -12.89 -0.09 -4.25
N ARG A 142 -14.06 -0.72 -4.49
CA ARG A 142 -14.74 -0.60 -5.79
C ARG A 142 -15.38 0.77 -5.97
N GLU A 143 -15.95 1.33 -4.90
CA GLU A 143 -16.51 2.69 -4.91
C GLU A 143 -15.39 3.71 -5.14
N MET A 144 -14.30 3.60 -4.38
CA MET A 144 -13.09 4.41 -4.56
C MET A 144 -12.55 4.37 -6.01
N LEU A 145 -12.49 3.17 -6.62
CA LEU A 145 -12.08 3.04 -8.02
C LEU A 145 -13.06 3.71 -8.99
N MET A 146 -14.37 3.58 -8.76
CA MET A 146 -15.38 4.22 -9.62
C MET A 146 -15.32 5.74 -9.51
N ASP A 147 -15.12 6.28 -8.31
CA ASP A 147 -15.05 7.72 -8.04
C ASP A 147 -13.81 8.37 -8.67
N ASP A 148 -12.66 7.67 -8.69
CA ASP A 148 -11.45 8.14 -9.39
C ASP A 148 -11.48 7.88 -10.92
N GLY A 149 -12.60 7.38 -11.43
CA GLY A 149 -12.79 7.11 -12.85
C GLY A 149 -11.99 5.91 -13.39
N ALA A 150 -11.50 5.04 -12.50
CA ALA A 150 -10.92 3.76 -12.89
C ALA A 150 -11.99 2.85 -13.51
N PHE A 151 -11.53 1.84 -14.25
CA PHE A 151 -12.39 0.92 -14.97
C PHE A 151 -11.79 -0.48 -14.98
N ALA A 152 -12.56 -1.45 -15.45
CA ALA A 152 -12.10 -2.82 -15.61
C ALA A 152 -11.96 -3.18 -17.09
N ILE A 153 -10.96 -4.00 -17.40
CA ILE A 153 -10.96 -4.85 -18.58
C ILE A 153 -11.51 -6.23 -18.17
N ARG A 154 -12.53 -6.73 -18.87
CA ARG A 154 -13.19 -8.02 -18.56
C ARG A 154 -13.07 -8.97 -19.73
N PHE A 155 -12.85 -10.24 -19.47
CA PHE A 155 -12.61 -11.28 -20.46
C PHE A 155 -13.70 -12.33 -20.45
N TYR A 156 -13.97 -12.88 -21.64
CA TYR A 156 -15.10 -13.74 -21.90
C TYR A 156 -14.73 -15.00 -22.66
N LYS A 157 -15.38 -16.09 -22.29
CA LYS A 157 -15.34 -17.35 -23.02
C LYS A 157 -16.19 -17.25 -24.30
N ALA A 158 -16.05 -18.24 -25.17
CA ALA A 158 -16.81 -18.32 -26.42
C ALA A 158 -18.33 -18.38 -26.21
N ASP A 159 -18.78 -18.89 -25.07
CA ASP A 159 -20.21 -18.93 -24.67
C ASP A 159 -20.73 -17.60 -24.11
N GLY A 160 -19.89 -16.57 -24.06
CA GLY A 160 -20.21 -15.24 -23.54
C GLY A 160 -20.08 -15.10 -22.03
N LYS A 161 -19.76 -16.17 -21.29
CA LYS A 161 -19.55 -16.10 -19.83
C LYS A 161 -18.25 -15.37 -19.50
N GLY A 162 -18.32 -14.42 -18.57
CA GLY A 162 -17.15 -13.78 -17.99
C GLY A 162 -16.25 -14.80 -17.27
N PHE A 163 -14.93 -14.62 -17.33
CA PHE A 163 -14.02 -15.53 -16.64
C PHE A 163 -12.75 -14.87 -16.09
N ALA A 164 -12.50 -13.61 -16.43
CA ALA A 164 -11.28 -12.91 -16.03
C ALA A 164 -11.50 -11.39 -16.02
N ARG A 165 -10.70 -10.66 -15.23
CA ARG A 165 -10.68 -9.19 -15.23
C ARG A 165 -9.33 -8.63 -14.80
N ALA A 166 -9.09 -7.35 -15.04
CA ALA A 166 -8.06 -6.55 -14.37
C ALA A 166 -8.55 -5.10 -14.18
N TRP A 167 -8.00 -4.40 -13.19
CA TRP A 167 -8.26 -2.98 -12.96
C TRP A 167 -7.36 -2.11 -13.84
N VAL A 168 -7.91 -1.01 -14.34
CA VAL A 168 -7.21 -0.04 -15.18
C VAL A 168 -7.51 1.37 -14.69
N VAL A 169 -6.48 2.17 -14.55
CA VAL A 169 -6.55 3.57 -14.11
C VAL A 169 -6.04 4.44 -15.27
N ASP A 170 -6.82 5.43 -15.66
CA ASP A 170 -6.43 6.38 -16.70
C ASP A 170 -5.56 7.49 -16.08
N ARG A 171 -4.28 7.53 -16.49
CA ARG A 171 -3.34 8.61 -16.16
C ARG A 171 -2.80 9.27 -17.43
N MET A 172 -3.52 9.18 -18.56
CA MET A 172 -3.07 9.72 -19.84
C MET A 172 -2.89 11.24 -19.79
N LYS A 173 -3.77 11.97 -19.09
CA LYS A 173 -3.68 13.44 -19.00
C LYS A 173 -2.48 13.93 -18.18
N SER A 174 -2.19 13.28 -17.06
CA SER A 174 -1.12 13.70 -16.14
C SER A 174 0.23 13.06 -16.46
N HIS A 175 0.23 11.83 -16.98
CA HIS A 175 1.43 11.02 -17.09
C HIS A 175 1.64 10.34 -18.47
N ASN A 176 0.68 10.43 -19.39
CA ASN A 176 0.72 9.80 -20.73
C ASN A 176 0.77 8.26 -20.73
N PHE A 177 0.18 7.61 -19.73
CA PHE A 177 -0.01 6.17 -19.70
C PHE A 177 -1.26 5.76 -18.93
N TYR A 178 -1.66 4.50 -19.09
CA TYR A 178 -2.60 3.81 -18.21
C TYR A 178 -1.84 2.98 -17.18
N VAL A 179 -2.46 2.70 -16.04
CA VAL A 179 -1.94 1.74 -15.05
C VAL A 179 -2.87 0.55 -14.99
N LEU A 180 -2.36 -0.67 -15.13
CA LEU A 180 -3.13 -1.92 -15.01
C LEU A 180 -2.61 -2.77 -13.86
N PHE A 181 -3.51 -3.24 -13.01
CA PHE A 181 -3.18 -4.03 -11.84
C PHE A 181 -4.28 -5.04 -11.48
N ASN A 182 -3.99 -5.94 -10.54
CA ASN A 182 -4.92 -6.95 -10.02
C ASN A 182 -5.66 -7.74 -11.11
N GLY A 183 -4.93 -8.44 -11.97
CA GLY A 183 -5.52 -9.39 -12.91
C GLY A 183 -5.99 -10.67 -12.21
N TYR A 184 -7.11 -11.22 -12.65
CA TYR A 184 -7.70 -12.48 -12.18
C TYR A 184 -8.20 -13.33 -13.35
N GLY A 185 -8.27 -14.65 -13.14
CA GLY A 185 -8.93 -15.62 -14.04
C GLY A 185 -8.20 -15.98 -15.35
N LEU A 186 -7.16 -15.23 -15.73
CA LEU A 186 -6.28 -15.54 -16.87
C LEU A 186 -5.22 -16.59 -16.47
N SER A 187 -4.35 -16.98 -17.41
CA SER A 187 -3.23 -17.93 -17.20
C SER A 187 -2.33 -17.57 -16.00
N SER A 188 -1.27 -18.35 -15.72
CA SER A 188 -0.42 -18.22 -14.52
C SER A 188 0.12 -16.82 -14.20
N THR A 189 0.05 -15.87 -15.14
CA THR A 189 0.35 -14.45 -14.95
C THR A 189 -0.83 -13.57 -15.40
N PRO A 190 -1.90 -13.42 -14.61
CA PRO A 190 -3.12 -12.77 -15.07
C PRO A 190 -2.95 -11.28 -15.41
N THR A 191 -2.33 -10.52 -14.50
CA THR A 191 -2.11 -9.07 -14.67
C THR A 191 -1.28 -8.77 -15.92
N LEU A 192 -0.20 -9.53 -16.14
CA LEU A 192 0.63 -9.42 -17.34
C LEU A 192 -0.16 -9.70 -18.62
N THR A 193 -0.96 -10.76 -18.62
CA THR A 193 -1.73 -11.16 -19.79
C THR A 193 -2.71 -10.06 -20.16
N ALA A 194 -3.39 -9.47 -19.17
CA ALA A 194 -4.26 -8.33 -19.38
C ALA A 194 -3.49 -7.08 -19.87
N ALA A 195 -2.32 -6.78 -19.31
CA ALA A 195 -1.45 -5.68 -19.77
C ALA A 195 -1.04 -5.83 -21.25
N ARG A 196 -0.70 -7.05 -21.68
CA ARG A 196 -0.38 -7.37 -23.08
C ARG A 196 -1.57 -7.17 -24.00
N VAL A 197 -2.75 -7.66 -23.61
CA VAL A 197 -3.96 -7.48 -24.42
C VAL A 197 -4.29 -6.00 -24.56
N LEU A 198 -4.23 -5.24 -23.46
CA LEU A 198 -4.49 -3.80 -23.48
C LEU A 198 -3.46 -3.04 -24.32
N SER A 199 -2.18 -3.32 -24.16
CA SER A 199 -1.12 -2.64 -24.92
C SER A 199 -1.26 -2.91 -26.43
N LEU A 200 -1.53 -4.16 -26.82
CA LEU A 200 -1.77 -4.53 -28.22
C LEU A 200 -3.03 -3.87 -28.78
N HIS A 201 -4.12 -3.85 -28.01
CA HIS A 201 -5.37 -3.21 -28.41
C HIS A 201 -5.18 -1.70 -28.67
N LEU A 202 -4.35 -1.04 -27.86
CA LEU A 202 -4.09 0.39 -27.97
C LEU A 202 -2.92 0.74 -28.91
N GLY A 203 -2.16 -0.25 -29.39
CA GLY A 203 -0.94 -0.01 -30.17
C GLY A 203 0.19 0.62 -29.34
N LEU A 204 0.27 0.29 -28.05
CA LEU A 204 1.23 0.81 -27.08
C LEU A 204 2.18 -0.30 -26.59
N THR A 205 3.19 0.07 -25.81
CA THR A 205 4.02 -0.86 -25.05
C THR A 205 3.57 -0.89 -23.59
N TYR A 206 4.17 -1.78 -22.80
CA TYR A 206 3.94 -1.85 -21.36
C TYR A 206 5.25 -2.05 -20.59
N LYS A 207 5.27 -1.61 -19.33
CA LYS A 207 6.41 -1.76 -18.42
C LYS A 207 5.92 -2.18 -17.03
N ARG A 208 6.57 -3.19 -16.45
CA ARG A 208 6.34 -3.61 -15.07
C ARG A 208 6.88 -2.57 -14.09
N VAL A 209 6.12 -2.26 -13.06
CA VAL A 209 6.52 -1.36 -11.96
C VAL A 209 6.10 -1.94 -10.61
N SER A 210 6.78 -1.51 -9.56
CA SER A 210 6.23 -1.62 -8.20
C SER A 210 5.05 -0.65 -8.08
N LEU A 211 3.94 -1.07 -7.51
CA LEU A 211 2.73 -0.26 -7.42
C LEU A 211 2.29 -0.09 -5.97
N SER A 212 1.94 1.14 -5.59
CA SER A 212 1.37 1.52 -4.29
C SER A 212 0.19 2.47 -4.46
N ASN A 213 -0.56 2.69 -3.37
CA ASN A 213 -1.56 3.76 -3.22
C ASN A 213 -1.25 4.48 -1.91
N TYR A 214 -0.90 5.77 -1.98
CA TYR A 214 -0.40 6.56 -0.84
C TYR A 214 0.73 5.86 -0.06
N GLY A 215 1.66 5.25 -0.78
CA GLY A 215 2.80 4.51 -0.25
C GLY A 215 2.48 3.12 0.31
N ARG A 216 1.22 2.67 0.23
CA ARG A 216 0.74 1.39 0.79
C ARG A 216 0.25 0.42 -0.28
N THR A 217 0.17 -0.87 0.03
CA THR A 217 -0.35 -1.90 -0.89
C THR A 217 -1.50 -2.72 -0.33
N SER A 218 -1.89 -2.50 0.93
CA SER A 218 -2.89 -3.31 1.64
C SER A 218 -3.92 -2.51 2.45
N ALA A 219 -4.15 -1.24 2.10
CA ALA A 219 -5.21 -0.41 2.70
C ALA A 219 -6.59 -0.72 2.09
N THR A 220 -7.54 0.22 2.05
CA THR A 220 -8.83 0.03 1.36
C THR A 220 -8.57 -0.43 -0.08
N LEU A 221 -7.69 0.26 -0.81
CA LEU A 221 -7.23 -0.20 -2.12
C LEU A 221 -6.13 -1.26 -1.99
N TYR A 222 -6.53 -2.52 -2.06
CA TYR A 222 -5.58 -3.65 -2.04
C TYR A 222 -4.88 -3.85 -3.39
N ILE A 223 -3.55 -3.94 -3.41
CA ILE A 223 -2.71 -4.17 -4.60
C ILE A 223 -1.99 -5.52 -4.47
N ASN A 224 -2.27 -6.44 -5.40
CA ASN A 224 -1.71 -7.79 -5.38
C ASN A 224 -0.19 -7.76 -5.66
N SER A 225 0.61 -8.25 -4.70
CA SER A 225 2.05 -8.45 -4.85
C SER A 225 2.82 -7.18 -5.23
N ASP A 226 2.32 -6.01 -4.82
CA ASP A 226 2.90 -4.69 -5.11
C ASP A 226 3.16 -4.49 -6.62
N LEU A 227 2.35 -5.12 -7.47
CA LEU A 227 2.63 -5.28 -8.90
C LEU A 227 1.63 -4.53 -9.78
N GLY A 228 2.16 -3.68 -10.64
CA GLY A 228 1.41 -3.03 -11.73
C GLY A 228 2.16 -3.03 -13.04
N TYR A 229 1.43 -2.70 -14.11
CA TYR A 229 2.01 -2.42 -15.42
C TYR A 229 1.55 -1.03 -15.89
N LEU A 230 2.50 -0.21 -16.33
CA LEU A 230 2.23 1.03 -17.04
C LEU A 230 2.07 0.71 -18.54
N ILE A 231 1.07 1.29 -19.22
CA ILE A 231 0.79 1.08 -20.64
C ILE A 231 0.82 2.43 -21.35
N GLY A 232 1.82 2.65 -22.20
CA GLY A 232 2.11 3.95 -22.82
C GLY A 232 3.21 3.88 -23.87
N ALA A 233 3.66 5.04 -24.35
CA ALA A 233 4.85 5.12 -25.21
C ALA A 233 6.13 4.92 -24.37
N ILE A 234 7.12 4.20 -24.92
CA ILE A 234 8.31 3.77 -24.15
C ILE A 234 9.06 4.93 -23.48
N GLU A 235 9.16 6.06 -24.18
CA GLU A 235 9.78 7.30 -23.69
C GLU A 235 9.12 7.88 -22.43
N HIS A 236 7.86 7.55 -22.16
CA HIS A 236 7.14 7.96 -20.94
C HIS A 236 7.26 6.92 -19.82
N LEU A 237 7.56 5.66 -20.14
CA LEU A 237 7.61 4.57 -19.16
C LEU A 237 9.00 4.39 -18.54
N ASP A 238 10.07 4.68 -19.29
CA ASP A 238 11.44 4.32 -18.91
C ASP A 238 11.91 4.92 -17.58
N ARG A 239 11.36 6.08 -17.17
CA ARG A 239 11.70 6.75 -15.91
C ARG A 239 11.10 6.10 -14.66
N TYR A 240 10.11 5.22 -14.78
CA TYR A 240 9.41 4.64 -13.64
C TYR A 240 9.93 3.26 -13.27
N SER A 241 10.35 3.09 -12.02
CA SER A 241 10.55 1.76 -11.40
C SER A 241 9.43 1.43 -10.41
N ASN A 242 8.81 2.46 -9.86
CA ASN A 242 7.63 2.44 -9.00
C ASN A 242 6.61 3.48 -9.49
N PHE A 243 5.35 3.32 -9.09
CA PHE A 243 4.29 4.30 -9.32
C PHE A 243 3.30 4.25 -8.16
N ASP A 244 2.92 5.43 -7.66
CA ASP A 244 1.86 5.56 -6.67
C ASP A 244 0.55 5.97 -7.36
N LEU A 245 -0.53 5.25 -7.04
CA LEU A 245 -1.82 5.43 -7.68
C LEU A 245 -2.51 6.72 -7.26
N GLU A 246 -2.36 7.13 -6.00
CA GLU A 246 -3.04 8.29 -5.39
C GLU A 246 -4.54 8.32 -5.74
N ILE A 247 -5.24 7.18 -5.53
CA ILE A 247 -6.68 7.00 -5.76
C ILE A 247 -7.41 7.12 -4.44
N GLY A 248 -8.46 7.95 -4.42
CA GLY A 248 -9.27 8.21 -3.24
C GLY A 248 -8.63 9.25 -2.34
N GLU A 249 -8.95 9.17 -1.05
CA GLU A 249 -8.21 9.87 0.01
C GLU A 249 -7.31 8.87 0.73
N PRO A 250 -6.22 9.29 1.39
CA PRO A 250 -5.41 8.39 2.20
C PRO A 250 -6.27 7.68 3.25
N ASP A 251 -6.26 6.35 3.27
CA ASP A 251 -6.99 5.59 4.28
C ASP A 251 -6.37 5.77 5.67
N GLY A 252 -7.18 6.26 6.62
CA GLY A 252 -6.84 6.36 8.03
C GLY A 252 -5.95 7.56 8.36
N TYR A 253 -6.10 8.05 9.57
CA TYR A 253 -5.19 9.03 10.13
C TYR A 253 -3.99 8.28 10.73
N LEU A 254 -2.83 8.92 10.77
CA LEU A 254 -1.66 8.40 11.46
C LEU A 254 -1.53 9.14 12.77
N CYS A 255 -1.30 8.39 13.85
CA CYS A 255 -0.89 8.99 15.12
C CYS A 255 0.43 9.73 14.91
N GLU A 256 0.45 11.04 15.13
CA GLU A 256 1.60 11.90 14.87
C GLU A 256 2.84 11.47 15.68
N HIS A 257 2.63 10.91 16.87
CA HIS A 257 3.73 10.48 17.73
C HIS A 257 4.31 9.11 17.36
N CYS A 258 3.47 8.08 17.22
CA CYS A 258 3.95 6.69 17.03
C CYS A 258 3.82 6.15 15.60
N GLY A 259 3.18 6.90 14.70
CA GLY A 259 2.93 6.48 13.32
C GLY A 259 1.94 5.31 13.18
N ARG A 260 1.24 4.93 14.25
CA ARG A 260 0.20 3.90 14.23
C ARG A 260 -1.02 4.42 13.47
N GLU A 261 -1.61 3.55 12.64
CA GLU A 261 -2.90 3.82 11.98
C GLU A 261 -4.03 3.90 12.99
N ILE A 262 -4.84 4.95 12.85
CA ILE A 262 -6.01 5.24 13.67
C ILE A 262 -7.20 5.53 12.75
N ASN A 263 -8.32 4.91 13.07
CA ASN A 263 -9.60 5.26 12.47
C ASN A 263 -10.02 6.65 12.99
N GLU A 264 -10.83 7.37 12.21
CA GLU A 264 -11.38 8.67 12.64
C GLU A 264 -12.11 8.56 13.99
N ASP A 265 -12.82 7.45 14.22
CA ASP A 265 -13.53 7.17 15.47
C ASP A 265 -12.63 6.76 16.65
N GLU A 266 -11.35 6.48 16.41
CA GLU A 266 -10.36 6.02 17.42
C GLU A 266 -9.27 7.07 17.70
N GLY A 267 -9.28 8.19 16.99
CA GLY A 267 -8.28 9.25 17.06
C GLY A 267 -8.70 10.40 17.97
N TYR A 268 -7.75 10.91 18.74
CA TYR A 268 -7.91 12.12 19.54
C TYR A 268 -7.22 13.28 18.83
N THR A 269 -7.91 14.40 18.68
CA THR A 269 -7.39 15.58 17.98
C THR A 269 -6.90 16.61 19.01
N THR A 270 -5.67 17.07 18.87
CA THR A 270 -5.07 18.11 19.72
C THR A 270 -5.51 19.51 19.26
N PRO A 271 -5.24 20.57 20.06
CA PRO A 271 -5.56 21.96 19.65
C PRO A 271 -4.87 22.40 18.36
N ASP A 272 -3.70 21.82 18.04
CA ASP A 272 -2.94 22.10 16.81
C ASP A 272 -3.52 21.39 15.57
N GLY A 273 -4.51 20.52 15.77
CA GLY A 273 -5.15 19.73 14.71
C GLY A 273 -4.46 18.39 14.42
N ASP A 274 -3.47 18.01 15.22
CA ASP A 274 -2.77 16.73 15.08
C ASP A 274 -3.58 15.60 15.69
N MET A 275 -3.53 14.41 15.06
CA MET A 275 -4.27 13.25 15.53
C MET A 275 -3.37 12.25 16.24
N TYR A 276 -3.82 11.75 17.39
CA TYR A 276 -3.11 10.83 18.26
C TYR A 276 -3.96 9.57 18.52
N CYS A 277 -3.30 8.42 18.68
CA CYS A 277 -3.97 7.25 19.23
C CYS A 277 -4.19 7.41 20.74
N GLU A 278 -5.20 6.73 21.29
CA GLU A 278 -5.56 6.77 22.73
C GLU A 278 -4.32 6.68 23.64
N ASN A 279 -3.45 5.68 23.46
CA ASN A 279 -2.25 5.53 24.30
C ASN A 279 -1.32 6.75 24.23
N CYS A 280 -1.05 7.27 23.03
CA CYS A 280 -0.17 8.44 22.92
C CYS A 280 -0.87 9.71 23.38
N TYR A 281 -2.18 9.80 23.23
CA TYR A 281 -2.96 10.88 23.81
C TYR A 281 -2.83 10.83 25.34
N ASP A 282 -3.08 9.66 25.95
CA ASP A 282 -3.00 9.45 27.39
C ASP A 282 -1.59 9.58 27.99
N ASP A 283 -0.54 9.49 27.17
CA ASP A 283 0.83 9.72 27.64
C ASP A 283 1.19 11.22 27.69
N TYR A 284 0.59 12.05 26.83
CA TYR A 284 1.03 13.45 26.62
C TYR A 284 -0.02 14.51 26.87
N TYR A 285 -1.30 14.17 26.82
CA TYR A 285 -2.42 15.10 26.81
C TYR A 285 -3.56 14.63 27.72
N ARG A 286 -4.38 15.58 28.18
CA ARG A 286 -5.64 15.33 28.90
C ARG A 286 -6.67 16.35 28.47
N THR A 287 -7.94 15.94 28.54
CA THR A 287 -9.07 16.86 28.42
C THR A 287 -9.44 17.36 29.80
N CYS A 288 -9.60 18.67 29.97
CA CYS A 288 -10.12 19.22 31.21
C CYS A 288 -11.61 18.88 31.35
N ASP A 289 -12.01 18.25 32.45
CA ASP A 289 -13.39 17.85 32.72
C ASP A 289 -14.34 19.03 32.99
N GLU A 290 -13.79 20.22 33.26
CA GLU A 290 -14.59 21.44 33.49
C GLU A 290 -14.85 22.23 32.19
N CYS A 291 -13.81 22.52 31.40
CA CYS A 291 -13.96 23.33 30.19
C CYS A 291 -14.04 22.53 28.89
N GLY A 292 -13.66 21.24 28.91
CA GLY A 292 -13.64 20.37 27.72
C GLY A 292 -12.46 20.59 26.77
N GLU A 293 -11.56 21.54 27.07
CA GLU A 293 -10.38 21.81 26.26
C GLU A 293 -9.25 20.80 26.52
N VAL A 294 -8.39 20.61 25.51
CA VAL A 294 -7.26 19.67 25.56
C VAL A 294 -5.99 20.40 25.96
N TYR A 295 -5.27 19.85 26.94
CA TYR A 295 -4.03 20.37 27.47
C TYR A 295 -2.95 19.29 27.50
N TYR A 296 -1.68 19.70 27.57
CA TYR A 296 -0.60 18.78 27.93
C TYR A 296 -0.85 18.21 29.32
N TYR A 297 -0.52 16.93 29.53
CA TYR A 297 -0.71 16.22 30.80
C TYR A 297 -0.09 16.96 31.99
N GLU A 298 1.07 17.61 31.78
CA GLU A 298 1.75 18.38 32.82
C GLU A 298 1.02 19.67 33.26
N ASN A 299 0.03 20.14 32.49
CA ASN A 299 -0.75 21.35 32.76
C ASN A 299 -2.16 21.03 33.28
N VAL A 300 -2.40 19.79 33.71
CA VAL A 300 -3.68 19.30 34.24
C VAL A 300 -3.44 18.71 35.61
N THR A 301 -4.32 19.04 36.54
CA THR A 301 -4.29 18.56 37.93
C THR A 301 -5.45 17.59 38.15
N TYR A 302 -5.13 16.41 38.67
CA TYR A 302 -6.14 15.44 39.09
C TYR A 302 -6.70 15.79 40.47
N ILE A 303 -8.00 16.06 40.54
CA ILE A 303 -8.74 16.39 41.76
C ILE A 303 -9.36 15.12 42.35
N GLU A 304 -8.67 14.53 43.32
CA GLU A 304 -9.03 13.25 43.95
C GLU A 304 -10.43 13.24 44.58
N SER A 305 -10.89 14.39 45.10
CA SER A 305 -12.19 14.49 45.79
C SER A 305 -13.41 14.27 44.88
N VAL A 306 -13.25 14.46 43.57
CA VAL A 306 -14.32 14.33 42.58
C VAL A 306 -13.94 13.46 41.37
N ASP A 307 -12.74 12.88 41.36
CA ASP A 307 -12.22 12.02 40.27
C ASP A 307 -12.27 12.74 38.92
N ARG A 308 -11.59 13.90 38.84
CA ARG A 308 -11.57 14.77 37.65
C ARG A 308 -10.18 15.29 37.32
N ASP A 309 -9.88 15.41 36.03
CA ASP A 309 -8.70 16.07 35.50
C ASP A 309 -9.05 17.52 35.12
N VAL A 310 -8.44 18.50 35.78
CA VAL A 310 -8.81 19.92 35.65
C VAL A 310 -7.60 20.77 35.28
N CYS A 311 -7.74 21.66 34.30
CA CYS A 311 -6.68 22.60 33.93
C CYS A 311 -6.42 23.64 35.04
N GLU A 312 -5.26 24.28 35.03
CA GLU A 312 -4.86 25.26 36.06
C GLU A 312 -5.89 26.39 36.24
N GLU A 313 -6.44 26.93 35.16
CA GLU A 313 -7.43 28.02 35.21
C GLU A 313 -8.74 27.56 35.87
N CYS A 314 -9.29 26.41 35.46
CA CYS A 314 -10.50 25.86 36.06
C CYS A 314 -10.27 25.42 37.51
N ARG A 315 -9.06 24.95 37.84
CA ARG A 315 -8.68 24.60 39.22
C ARG A 315 -8.73 25.85 40.10
N ASP A 316 -8.10 26.94 39.69
CA ASP A 316 -8.04 28.18 40.47
C ASP A 316 -9.40 28.87 40.60
N GLU A 317 -10.30 28.71 39.62
CA GLU A 317 -11.63 29.31 39.65
C GLU A 317 -12.64 28.49 40.47
N HIS A 318 -12.61 27.16 40.39
CA HIS A 318 -13.68 26.30 40.90
C HIS A 318 -13.29 25.45 42.11
N TYR A 319 -12.01 25.41 42.48
CA TYR A 319 -11.48 24.56 43.54
C TYR A 319 -10.62 25.34 44.53
N SER A 320 -10.58 24.85 45.76
CA SER A 320 -9.69 25.34 46.81
C SER A 320 -9.20 24.18 47.67
N SER A 321 -8.07 24.37 48.34
CA SER A 321 -7.49 23.33 49.20
C SER A 321 -8.06 23.38 50.62
N CYS A 322 -8.25 22.21 51.24
CA CYS A 322 -8.63 22.10 52.64
C CYS A 322 -7.42 22.41 53.56
N ASP A 323 -7.58 23.33 54.51
CA ASP A 323 -6.52 23.78 55.43
C ASP A 323 -6.00 22.69 56.40
N ARG A 324 -6.66 21.52 56.46
CA ARG A 324 -6.24 20.40 57.32
C ARG A 324 -5.64 19.24 56.53
N CYS A 325 -6.24 18.83 55.41
CA CYS A 325 -5.75 17.67 54.64
C CYS A 325 -5.00 18.04 53.36
N GLU A 326 -4.92 19.34 53.03
CA GLU A 326 -4.20 19.89 51.86
C GLU A 326 -4.69 19.37 50.50
N GLN A 327 -5.78 18.60 50.46
CA GLN A 327 -6.43 18.15 49.22
C GLN A 327 -7.36 19.23 48.67
N ASP A 328 -7.49 19.25 47.35
CA ASP A 328 -8.39 20.15 46.63
C ASP A 328 -9.84 19.62 46.61
N TYR A 329 -10.78 20.53 46.84
CA TYR A 329 -12.21 20.28 46.81
C TYR A 329 -12.91 21.38 45.99
N PRO A 330 -14.06 21.06 45.36
CA PRO A 330 -14.93 22.10 44.81
C PRO A 330 -15.20 23.18 45.86
N ASN A 331 -15.19 24.45 45.44
CA ASN A 331 -15.39 25.59 46.33
C ASN A 331 -16.69 25.51 47.14
N ASP A 332 -17.75 24.90 46.56
CA ASP A 332 -19.05 24.70 47.21
C ASP A 332 -19.09 23.51 48.19
N ALA A 333 -18.07 22.66 48.20
CA ALA A 333 -17.93 21.52 49.10
C ALA A 333 -17.10 21.84 50.36
N LEU A 334 -16.48 23.02 50.42
CA LEU A 334 -15.69 23.48 51.57
C LEU A 334 -16.54 24.28 52.55
N ILE A 335 -16.24 24.10 53.83
CA ILE A 335 -16.86 24.82 54.93
C ILE A 335 -15.91 25.92 55.40
N GLU A 336 -16.37 27.15 55.26
CA GLU A 336 -15.69 28.33 55.76
C GLU A 336 -15.81 28.43 57.30
N VAL A 337 -14.69 28.65 57.97
CA VAL A 337 -14.60 28.82 59.43
C VAL A 337 -13.76 30.06 59.74
N GLU A 338 -14.34 31.00 60.49
CA GLU A 338 -13.61 32.16 61.00
C GLU A 338 -12.68 31.75 62.16
N ASP A 339 -11.38 32.03 62.02
CA ASP A 339 -10.33 31.82 63.02
C ASP A 339 -9.64 33.16 63.32
N GLY A 340 -10.32 33.98 64.14
CA GLY A 340 -9.89 35.34 64.45
C GLY A 340 -10.06 36.28 63.25
N ASP A 341 -8.97 36.89 62.78
CA ASP A 341 -8.94 37.77 61.60
C ASP A 341 -8.71 36.97 60.28
N ASN A 342 -8.55 35.64 60.36
CA ASN A 342 -8.32 34.78 59.20
C ASN A 342 -9.54 33.90 58.91
N VAL A 343 -9.71 33.53 57.65
CA VAL A 343 -10.70 32.56 57.18
C VAL A 343 -9.98 31.27 56.82
N ARG A 344 -10.52 30.13 57.27
CA ARG A 344 -10.03 28.79 56.92
C ARG A 344 -11.12 27.96 56.27
N TYR A 345 -10.74 27.08 55.36
CA TYR A 345 -11.62 26.19 54.61
C TYR A 345 -11.36 24.74 54.98
N TYR A 346 -12.41 24.02 55.37
CA TYR A 346 -12.32 22.62 55.74
C TYR A 346 -13.27 21.77 54.92
N CYS A 347 -12.81 20.61 54.46
CA CYS A 347 -13.73 19.60 53.94
C CYS A 347 -14.62 19.07 55.08
N GLN A 348 -15.78 18.51 54.71
CA GLN A 348 -16.76 18.03 55.70
C GLN A 348 -16.17 17.04 56.72
N HIS A 349 -15.27 16.16 56.27
CA HIS A 349 -14.64 15.18 57.16
C HIS A 349 -13.73 15.86 58.18
N CYS A 350 -12.81 16.72 57.73
CA CYS A 350 -11.91 17.47 58.60
C CYS A 350 -12.67 18.38 59.57
N LYS A 351 -13.78 18.98 59.13
CA LYS A 351 -14.64 19.79 60.00
C LYS A 351 -15.27 18.96 61.11
N ASN A 352 -15.77 17.76 60.79
CA ASN A 352 -16.37 16.85 61.77
C ASN A 352 -15.35 16.40 62.82
N GLU A 353 -14.10 16.14 62.43
CA GLU A 353 -13.03 15.79 63.36
C GLU A 353 -12.70 16.95 64.31
N LEU A 354 -12.58 18.18 63.79
CA LEU A 354 -12.34 19.38 64.59
C LEU A 354 -13.45 19.61 65.62
N ASP A 355 -14.71 19.41 65.22
CA ASP A 355 -15.86 19.57 66.13
C ASP A 355 -15.88 18.49 67.23
N ALA A 356 -15.45 17.26 66.91
CA ALA A 356 -15.33 16.18 67.89
C ALA A 356 -14.20 16.45 68.91
N GLU A 357 -13.09 17.04 68.48
CA GLU A 357 -11.96 17.42 69.34
C GLU A 357 -12.31 18.56 70.33
N GLN A 358 -13.32 19.38 70.01
CA GLN A 358 -13.75 20.52 70.85
C GLN A 358 -14.86 20.18 71.87
N GLN A 359 -15.41 18.96 71.86
CA GLN A 359 -16.39 18.54 72.88
C GLN A 359 -15.67 18.08 74.16
N PRO A 360 -15.97 18.67 75.34
CA PRO A 360 -15.37 18.21 76.59
C PRO A 360 -15.85 16.80 76.92
N THR A 361 -14.92 15.85 77.06
CA THR A 361 -15.18 14.54 77.65
C THR A 361 -15.82 14.73 79.03
N GLN A 362 -17.09 14.40 79.20
CA GLN A 362 -17.71 14.34 80.52
C GLN A 362 -17.08 13.19 81.32
N PRO A 363 -16.53 13.42 82.52
CA PRO A 363 -16.17 12.34 83.42
C PRO A 363 -17.43 11.68 83.99
N GLU A 364 -17.37 10.34 84.12
CA GLU A 364 -18.41 9.43 84.64
C GLU A 364 -19.05 9.84 85.98
#